data_AF-A0A529LJR7-F1
#
_entry.id   AF-A0A529LJR7-F1
#
_cell.length_a   1.000
_cell.length_b   1.000
_cell.length_c   1.000
_cell.angle_alpha   90.00
_cell.angle_beta   90.00
_cell.angle_gamma   90.00
#
_symmetry.space_group_name_H-M   'P 1'
#
loop_
_entity.id
_entity.type
_entity.pdbx_description
1 polymer ?
#
loop_
_entity_poly.entity_id
_entity_poly.type
_entity_poly.pdbx_seq_one_letter_code
_entity_poly.pdbx_strand_id
1 'polypeptide(L)'
;ILGIVTVDDIIDTMIEETTEDVHRFGGMEALDEPYMKMGFLAMIQKRAGWLCALFLSEMLTANAMQSYEGELEKAIVLTLFIPLIMSSGGNSGSQATSLVIRALALREIGLRDWWRVALRELPTGVVLGSIL
;
A
#
# COMPACT_ATOMS: atom_id res chain seq x y z
N ILE A 1 2.33 17.39 39.63
CA ILE A 1 3.16 17.42 38.41
C ILE A 1 3.17 15.98 37.88
N LEU A 2 2.66 15.74 36.67
CA LEU A 2 2.32 14.42 36.13
C LEU A 2 3.41 13.83 35.20
N GLY A 3 4.68 14.21 35.40
CA GLY A 3 5.82 13.73 34.61
C GLY A 3 6.47 14.83 33.76
N ILE A 4 7.71 14.57 33.36
CA ILE A 4 8.53 15.38 32.46
C ILE A 4 8.78 14.55 31.21
N VAL A 5 8.54 15.13 30.04
CA VAL A 5 8.86 14.51 28.74
C VAL A 5 10.22 15.05 28.30
N THR A 6 11.15 14.15 28.03
CA THR A 6 12.52 14.48 27.61
C THR A 6 12.63 14.43 26.09
N VAL A 7 13.66 15.10 25.54
CA VAL A 7 13.92 15.08 24.08
C VAL A 7 14.19 13.66 23.59
N ASP A 8 14.87 12.85 24.40
CA ASP A 8 15.14 11.44 24.09
C ASP A 8 13.82 10.65 23.91
N ASP A 9 12.82 10.86 24.77
CA ASP A 9 11.51 10.19 24.67
C ASP A 9 10.77 10.55 23.36
N ILE A 10 10.93 11.81 22.90
CA ILE A 10 10.34 12.28 21.65
C ILE A 10 11.02 11.62 20.44
N ILE A 11 12.34 11.47 20.48
CA ILE A 11 13.12 10.84 19.40
C ILE A 11 12.74 9.36 19.29
N ASP A 12 12.67 8.64 20.40
CA ASP A 12 12.30 7.23 20.42
C ASP A 12 10.88 7.01 19.87
N THR A 13 9.92 7.83 20.31
CA THR A 13 8.53 7.78 19.81
C THR A 13 8.47 8.05 18.30
N MET A 14 9.27 8.99 17.79
CA MET A 14 9.31 9.31 16.36
C MET A 14 9.81 8.13 15.51
N ILE A 15 10.81 7.39 16.02
CA ILE A 15 11.35 6.20 15.36
C ILE A 15 10.32 5.08 15.36
N GLU A 16 9.63 4.85 16.48
CA GLU A 16 8.57 3.85 16.59
C GLU A 16 7.42 4.11 15.62
N GLU A 17 6.88 5.32 15.60
CA GLU A 17 5.81 5.73 14.67
C GLU A 17 6.22 5.56 13.20
N THR A 18 7.44 6.01 12.85
CA THR A 18 7.96 5.85 11.48
C THR A 18 8.10 4.38 11.11
N THR A 19 8.48 3.53 12.05
CA THR A 19 8.62 2.08 11.83
C THR A 19 7.24 1.41 11.68
N GLU A 20 6.28 1.80 12.50
CA GLU A 20 4.88 1.35 12.38
C GLU A 20 4.29 1.72 11.02
N ASP A 21 4.48 2.96 10.56
CA ASP A 21 4.00 3.43 9.26
C ASP A 21 4.59 2.59 8.11
N VAL A 22 5.89 2.27 8.18
CA VAL A 22 6.55 1.41 7.18
C VAL A 22 5.97 -0.01 7.18
N HIS A 23 5.74 -0.60 8.36
CA HIS A 23 5.13 -1.93 8.46
C HIS A 23 3.70 -1.95 7.90
N ARG A 24 2.87 -0.97 8.29
CA ARG A 24 1.50 -0.84 7.80
C ARG A 24 1.44 -0.60 6.31
N PHE A 25 2.34 0.23 5.77
CA PHE A 25 2.46 0.44 4.33
C PHE A 25 2.80 -0.86 3.57
N GLY A 26 3.59 -1.75 4.18
CA GLY A 26 3.90 -3.08 3.65
C GLY A 26 2.75 -4.10 3.72
N GLY A 27 1.56 -3.71 4.18
CA GLY A 27 0.43 -4.62 4.32
C GLY A 27 0.60 -5.62 5.45
N MET A 28 1.21 -5.19 6.56
CA MET A 28 1.33 -5.98 7.78
C MET A 28 1.08 -5.15 9.02
N GLU A 29 0.74 -5.81 10.11
CA GLU A 29 0.63 -5.15 11.41
C GLU A 29 2.02 -4.80 11.94
N ALA A 30 2.13 -3.70 12.69
CA ALA A 30 3.39 -3.27 13.29
C ALA A 30 3.97 -4.35 14.23
N LEU A 31 5.29 -4.55 14.13
CA LEU A 31 6.03 -5.44 15.01
C LEU A 31 6.27 -4.76 16.37
N ASP A 32 5.88 -5.42 17.45
CA ASP A 32 6.07 -4.91 18.82
C ASP A 32 7.46 -5.26 19.40
N GLU A 33 8.23 -6.09 18.69
CA GLU A 33 9.56 -6.56 19.09
C GLU A 33 10.51 -6.63 17.89
N PRO A 34 11.84 -6.62 18.10
CA PRO A 34 12.82 -6.76 17.03
C PRO A 34 12.60 -8.04 16.21
N TYR A 35 12.72 -7.94 14.88
CA TYR A 35 12.45 -9.02 13.91
C TYR A 35 13.03 -10.38 14.31
N MET A 36 14.31 -10.44 14.69
CA MET A 36 14.99 -11.70 15.05
C MET A 36 14.59 -12.27 16.42
N LYS A 37 13.89 -11.48 17.25
CA LYS A 37 13.40 -11.91 18.57
C LYS A 37 11.96 -12.40 18.52
N MET A 38 11.21 -11.98 17.51
CA MET A 38 9.80 -12.34 17.40
C MET A 38 9.63 -13.84 17.12
N GLY A 39 8.80 -14.48 17.92
CA GLY A 39 8.47 -15.89 17.74
C GLY A 39 7.73 -16.16 16.43
N PHE A 40 7.89 -17.37 15.89
CA PHE A 40 7.26 -17.81 14.64
C PHE A 40 5.74 -17.59 14.61
N LEU A 41 5.04 -17.93 15.69
CA LEU A 41 3.58 -17.78 15.78
C LEU A 41 3.16 -16.30 15.82
N ALA A 42 3.93 -15.45 16.49
CA ALA A 42 3.68 -14.00 16.52
C ALA A 42 3.86 -13.38 15.12
N MET A 43 4.91 -13.78 14.39
CA MET A 43 5.13 -13.36 13.00
C MET A 43 3.98 -13.76 12.07
N ILE A 44 3.42 -14.96 12.25
CA ILE A 44 2.24 -15.40 11.49
C ILE A 44 1.05 -14.50 11.81
N GLN A 45 0.76 -14.24 13.09
CA GLN A 45 -0.38 -13.41 13.48
C GLN A 45 -0.31 -12.00 12.89
N LYS A 46 0.89 -11.37 12.87
CA LYS A 46 1.10 -10.03 12.31
C LYS A 46 0.91 -9.92 10.80
N ARG A 47 0.93 -11.05 10.06
CA ARG A 47 0.89 -11.08 8.58
C ARG A 47 -0.32 -11.82 8.02
N ALA A 48 -0.71 -12.94 8.62
CA ALA A 48 -1.71 -13.84 8.05
C ALA A 48 -3.08 -13.17 7.89
N GLY A 49 -3.51 -12.35 8.85
CA GLY A 49 -4.76 -11.61 8.75
C GLY A 49 -4.80 -10.70 7.52
N TRP A 50 -3.73 -9.91 7.32
CA TRP A 50 -3.59 -9.04 6.16
C TRP A 50 -3.47 -9.81 4.85
N LEU A 51 -2.66 -10.86 4.81
CA LEU A 51 -2.50 -11.70 3.61
C LEU A 51 -3.82 -12.38 3.23
N CYS A 52 -4.61 -12.86 4.18
CA CYS A 52 -5.94 -13.40 3.91
C CYS A 52 -6.89 -12.33 3.35
N ALA A 53 -6.88 -11.12 3.90
CA ALA A 53 -7.70 -10.02 3.39
C ALA A 53 -7.31 -9.62 1.95
N LEU A 54 -6.01 -9.54 1.68
CA LEU A 54 -5.48 -9.28 0.33
C LEU A 54 -5.86 -10.41 -0.64
N PHE A 55 -5.68 -11.67 -0.25
CA PHE A 55 -6.06 -12.82 -1.06
C PHE A 55 -7.55 -12.84 -1.40
N LEU A 56 -8.43 -12.58 -0.43
CA LEU A 56 -9.87 -12.48 -0.69
C LEU A 56 -10.21 -11.33 -1.65
N SER A 57 -9.48 -10.22 -1.58
CA SER A 57 -9.61 -9.12 -2.53
C SER A 57 -9.14 -9.52 -3.93
N GLU A 58 -8.04 -10.27 -4.04
CA GLU A 58 -7.53 -10.82 -5.29
C GLU A 58 -8.48 -11.84 -5.93
N MET A 59 -9.22 -12.63 -5.13
CA MET A 59 -10.24 -13.55 -5.64
C MET A 59 -11.34 -12.84 -6.44
N LEU A 60 -11.65 -11.57 -6.14
CA LEU A 60 -12.59 -10.78 -6.92
C LEU A 60 -12.08 -10.56 -8.36
N THR A 61 -10.76 -10.46 -8.54
CA THR A 61 -10.14 -10.35 -9.86
C THR A 61 -10.32 -11.63 -10.66
N ALA A 62 -10.11 -12.80 -10.03
CA ALA A 62 -10.33 -14.08 -10.68
C ALA A 62 -11.81 -14.26 -11.11
N ASN A 63 -12.76 -13.84 -10.28
CA ASN A 63 -14.17 -13.86 -10.62
C ASN A 63 -14.49 -12.92 -11.81
N ALA A 64 -13.92 -11.71 -11.83
CA ALA A 64 -14.08 -10.79 -12.94
C ALA A 64 -13.51 -11.39 -14.24
N MET A 65 -12.33 -12.03 -14.20
CA MET A 65 -11.72 -12.68 -15.37
C MET A 65 -12.60 -13.81 -15.93
N GLN A 66 -13.24 -14.60 -15.07
CA GLN A 66 -14.15 -15.66 -15.51
C GLN A 66 -15.32 -15.12 -16.34
N SER A 67 -15.83 -13.93 -16.01
CA SER A 67 -16.89 -13.29 -16.80
C SER A 67 -16.46 -12.91 -18.23
N TYR A 68 -15.16 -12.84 -18.52
CA TYR A 68 -14.60 -12.48 -19.82
C TYR A 68 -13.95 -13.65 -20.56
N GLU A 69 -14.12 -14.89 -20.07
CA GLU A 69 -13.51 -16.09 -20.63
C GLU A 69 -13.75 -16.23 -22.15
N GLY A 70 -14.98 -16.05 -22.61
CA GLY A 70 -15.32 -16.14 -24.04
C GLY A 70 -14.71 -15.03 -24.92
N GLU A 71 -14.35 -13.87 -24.36
CA GLU A 71 -13.62 -12.83 -25.10
C GLU A 71 -12.12 -13.12 -25.11
N LEU A 72 -11.58 -13.67 -24.03
CA LEU A 72 -10.19 -14.09 -23.93
C LEU A 72 -9.89 -15.27 -24.87
N GLU A 73 -10.84 -16.17 -25.11
CA GLU A 73 -10.71 -17.24 -26.10
C GLU A 73 -10.51 -16.70 -27.53
N LYS A 74 -11.19 -15.62 -27.89
CA LYS A 74 -11.07 -14.99 -29.22
C LYS A 74 -9.68 -14.39 -29.45
N ALA A 75 -9.03 -13.95 -28.38
CA ALA A 75 -7.73 -13.30 -28.43
C ALA A 75 -6.88 -13.68 -27.21
N ILE A 76 -6.39 -14.92 -27.21
CA ILE A 76 -5.60 -15.46 -26.08
C ILE A 76 -4.37 -14.62 -25.75
N VAL A 77 -3.81 -13.91 -26.73
CA VAL A 77 -2.69 -12.98 -26.56
C VAL A 77 -2.99 -11.88 -25.52
N LEU A 78 -4.25 -11.47 -25.34
CA LEU A 78 -4.64 -10.50 -24.32
C LEU A 78 -4.28 -10.95 -22.90
N THR A 79 -4.28 -12.26 -22.64
CA THR A 79 -3.91 -12.82 -21.33
C THR A 79 -2.46 -12.51 -20.95
N LEU A 80 -1.57 -12.32 -21.93
CA LEU A 80 -0.17 -11.95 -21.69
C LEU A 80 -0.04 -10.50 -21.20
N PHE A 81 -0.97 -9.63 -21.57
CA PHE A 81 -0.96 -8.23 -21.18
C PHE A 81 -1.60 -7.99 -19.80
N ILE A 82 -2.49 -8.86 -19.34
CA ILE A 82 -3.14 -8.76 -18.02
C ILE A 82 -2.12 -8.59 -16.87
N PRO A 83 -1.12 -9.48 -16.68
CA PRO A 83 -0.16 -9.32 -15.59
C PRO A 83 0.73 -8.08 -15.76
N LEU A 84 1.06 -7.68 -17.00
CA LEU A 84 1.87 -6.49 -17.27
C LEU A 84 1.13 -5.21 -16.88
N ILE A 85 -0.13 -5.08 -17.28
CA ILE A 85 -0.96 -3.92 -16.98
C ILE A 85 -1.24 -3.86 -15.46
N MET A 86 -1.57 -4.99 -14.83
CA MET A 86 -1.80 -5.04 -13.38
C MET A 86 -0.55 -4.67 -12.59
N SER A 87 0.63 -5.18 -12.99
CA SER A 87 1.89 -4.87 -12.31
C SER A 87 2.28 -3.40 -12.48
N SER A 88 2.16 -2.86 -13.69
CA SER A 88 2.45 -1.44 -13.97
C SER A 88 1.52 -0.52 -13.19
N GLY A 89 0.21 -0.80 -13.20
CA GLY A 89 -0.79 -0.08 -12.43
C GLY A 89 -0.54 -0.16 -10.92
N GLY A 90 -0.19 -1.35 -10.41
CA GLY A 90 0.18 -1.56 -9.01
C GLY A 90 1.40 -0.73 -8.59
N ASN A 91 2.48 -0.78 -9.37
CA ASN A 91 3.70 -0.01 -9.09
C ASN A 91 3.44 1.51 -9.10
N SER A 92 2.72 2.01 -10.11
CA SER A 92 2.35 3.43 -10.19
C SER A 92 1.44 3.84 -9.03
N GLY A 93 0.47 3.00 -8.67
CA GLY A 93 -0.44 3.23 -7.54
C GLY A 93 0.30 3.27 -6.19
N SER A 94 1.25 2.37 -5.96
CA SER A 94 2.08 2.36 -4.76
C SER A 94 2.99 3.59 -4.67
N GLN A 95 3.54 4.08 -5.79
CA GLN A 95 4.32 5.32 -5.82
C GLN A 95 3.47 6.53 -5.41
N ALA A 96 2.30 6.69 -6.02
CA ALA A 96 1.37 7.78 -5.68
C ALA A 96 0.91 7.68 -4.21
N THR A 97 0.56 6.48 -3.75
CA THR A 97 0.11 6.24 -2.38
C THR A 97 1.20 6.57 -1.36
N SER A 98 2.46 6.18 -1.62
CA SER A 98 3.59 6.49 -0.73
C SER A 98 3.80 8.00 -0.59
N LEU A 99 3.77 8.73 -1.71
CA LEU A 99 3.91 10.19 -1.72
C LEU A 99 2.78 10.88 -0.94
N VAL A 100 1.53 10.45 -1.16
CA VAL A 100 0.36 11.04 -0.51
C VAL A 100 0.32 10.72 0.99
N ILE A 101 0.57 9.47 1.40
CA ILE A 101 0.64 9.10 2.82
C ILE A 101 1.72 9.90 3.53
N ARG A 102 2.91 10.02 2.92
CA ARG A 102 3.99 10.82 3.50
C ARG A 102 3.62 12.30 3.62
N ALA A 103 3.00 12.88 2.60
CA ALA A 103 2.55 14.27 2.65
C ALA A 103 1.46 14.49 3.71
N LEU A 104 0.58 13.50 3.96
CA LEU A 104 -0.37 13.51 5.07
C LEU A 104 0.34 13.43 6.42
N ALA A 105 1.31 12.54 6.59
CA ALA A 105 2.09 12.37 7.82
C ALA A 105 2.88 13.65 8.18
N LEU A 106 3.47 14.31 7.17
CA LEU A 106 4.17 15.58 7.31
C LEU A 106 3.23 16.80 7.44
N ARG A 107 1.90 16.59 7.39
CA ARG A 107 0.87 17.64 7.42
C ARG A 107 1.01 18.68 6.30
N GLU A 108 1.61 18.30 5.17
CA GLU A 108 1.68 19.14 3.97
C GLU A 108 0.33 19.24 3.25
N ILE A 109 -0.49 18.20 3.40
CA ILE A 109 -1.87 18.10 2.90
C ILE A 109 -2.77 17.52 3.99
N GLY A 110 -4.06 17.86 3.95
CA GLY A 110 -5.08 17.24 4.81
C GLY A 110 -6.07 16.38 4.04
N LEU A 111 -6.89 15.60 4.74
CA LEU A 111 -7.95 14.79 4.13
C LEU A 111 -8.97 15.64 3.33
N ARG A 112 -9.12 16.92 3.68
CA ARG A 112 -9.98 17.86 2.95
C ARG A 112 -9.45 18.22 1.56
N ASP A 113 -8.15 18.04 1.32
CA ASP A 113 -7.49 18.37 0.06
C ASP A 113 -7.58 17.24 -0.98
N TRP A 114 -8.29 16.14 -0.70
CA TRP A 114 -8.35 14.95 -1.56
C TRP A 114 -8.68 15.29 -3.02
N TRP A 115 -9.61 16.23 -3.26
CA TRP A 115 -9.98 16.67 -4.60
C TRP A 115 -8.85 17.40 -5.32
N ARG A 116 -8.10 18.25 -4.59
CA ARG A 116 -6.93 18.96 -5.11
C ARG A 116 -5.79 18.00 -5.44
N VAL A 117 -5.58 16.99 -4.61
CA VAL A 117 -4.60 15.92 -4.85
C VAL A 117 -4.98 15.13 -6.10
N ALA A 118 -6.24 14.70 -6.23
CA ALA A 118 -6.71 13.98 -7.41
C ALA A 118 -6.52 14.79 -8.71
N LEU A 119 -6.89 16.07 -8.71
CA LEU A 119 -6.69 16.96 -9.85
C LEU A 119 -5.21 17.18 -10.21
N ARG A 120 -4.31 17.11 -9.23
CA ARG A 120 -2.86 17.21 -9.46
C ARG A 120 -2.26 15.90 -10.00
N GLU A 121 -2.75 14.75 -9.52
CA GLU A 121 -2.24 13.43 -9.90
C GLU A 121 -2.75 12.96 -11.26
N LEU A 122 -3.98 13.33 -11.66
CA LEU A 122 -4.57 12.89 -12.93
C LEU A 122 -3.69 13.22 -14.16
N PRO A 123 -3.21 14.46 -14.38
CA PRO A 123 -2.32 14.76 -15.50
C PRO A 123 -1.01 13.98 -15.44
N THR A 124 -0.43 13.84 -14.24
CA THR A 124 0.81 13.07 -14.03
C THR A 124 0.61 11.61 -14.43
N GLY A 125 -0.50 11.00 -14.00
CA GLY A 125 -0.86 9.63 -14.37
C GLY A 125 -1.06 9.44 -15.88
N VAL A 126 -1.72 10.40 -16.56
CA VAL A 126 -1.87 10.37 -18.02
C VAL A 126 -0.52 10.45 -18.73
N VAL A 127 0.36 11.35 -18.29
CA VAL A 127 1.70 11.51 -18.89
C VAL A 127 2.56 10.26 -18.65
N LEU A 128 2.62 9.75 -17.42
CA LEU A 128 3.36 8.53 -17.10
C LEU A 128 2.81 7.32 -17.85
N GLY A 129 1.49 7.18 -17.94
CA GLY A 129 0.83 6.12 -18.69
C GLY A 129 1.02 6.23 -20.20
N SER A 130 1.35 7.42 -20.74
CA SER A 130 1.70 7.59 -22.16
C SER A 130 3.17 7.26 -22.46
N ILE A 131 4.03 7.28 -21.45
CA ILE A 131 5.45 6.95 -21.57
C ILE A 131 5.67 5.41 -21.52
N LEU A 132 4.83 4.72 -20.75
CA LEU A 132 4.83 3.26 -20.56
C LEU A 132 4.06 2.54 -21.67
#